data_AF-A0A2J8QVI3-F1
#
_entry.id   AF-A0A2J8QVI3-F1
#
_cell.length_a   1.000
_cell.length_b   1.000
_cell.length_c   1.000
_cell.angle_alpha   90.00
_cell.angle_beta   90.00
_cell.angle_gamma   90.00
#
_symmetry.space_group_name_H-M   'P 1'
#
loop_
_entity.id
_entity.type
_entity.pdbx_description
1 polymer ?
#
loop_
_entity_poly.entity_id
_entity_poly.type
_entity_poly.pdbx_seq_one_letter_code
_entity_poly.pdbx_strand_id
1 'polypeptide(L)' 'PNAANTILRQLDMELISLKRQVQNAKQVNSALKQKMEGGIEEFKPPESNQKINARWTTEEQLLAVQGDWLLGK' A
#
# COMPACT_ATOMS: atom_id res chain seq x y z
N PRO A 1 30.91 -41.29 -2.03
CA PRO A 1 31.55 -40.29 -1.13
C PRO A 1 31.41 -38.82 -1.57
N ASN A 2 31.25 -38.49 -2.86
CA ASN A 2 31.24 -37.10 -3.35
C ASN A 2 29.88 -36.38 -3.37
N ALA A 3 28.75 -37.12 -3.31
CA ALA A 3 27.41 -36.53 -3.42
C ALA A 3 27.07 -35.57 -2.27
N ALA A 4 27.45 -35.91 -1.03
CA ALA A 4 27.25 -35.06 0.13
C ALA A 4 27.95 -33.70 -0.01
N ASN A 5 29.20 -33.69 -0.49
CA ASN A 5 29.97 -32.47 -0.71
C ASN A 5 29.36 -31.59 -1.82
N THR A 6 28.79 -32.19 -2.86
CA THR A 6 28.10 -31.44 -3.92
C THR A 6 26.82 -30.78 -3.40
N ILE A 7 26.02 -31.51 -2.60
CA ILE A 7 24.78 -30.97 -2.02
C ILE A 7 25.09 -29.81 -1.08
N LEU A 8 26.10 -29.92 -0.23
CA LEU A 8 26.52 -28.85 0.67
C LEU A 8 26.92 -27.58 -0.10
N ARG A 9 27.70 -27.71 -1.18
CA ARG A 9 28.09 -26.57 -2.03
C ARG A 9 26.89 -25.92 -2.72
N GLN A 10 25.91 -26.71 -3.16
CA GLN A 10 24.69 -26.17 -3.76
C GLN A 10 23.90 -25.32 -2.76
N LEU A 11 23.74 -25.83 -1.53
CA LEU A 11 23.08 -25.09 -0.44
C LEU A 11 23.82 -23.81 -0.07
N ASP A 12 25.16 -23.83 -0.05
CA ASP A 12 25.96 -22.63 0.19
C ASP A 12 25.74 -21.56 -0.89
N MET A 13 25.68 -21.96 -2.16
CA MET A 13 25.42 -21.04 -3.27
C MET A 13 24.01 -20.45 -3.21
N GLU A 14 23.01 -21.27 -2.87
CA GLU A 14 21.64 -20.80 -2.67
C GLU A 14 21.55 -19.81 -1.51
N LEU A 15 22.23 -20.08 -0.40
CA LEU A 15 22.30 -19.18 0.74
C LEU A 15 22.90 -17.82 0.35
N ILE A 16 23.99 -17.80 -0.41
CA ILE A 16 24.61 -16.56 -0.89
C ILE A 16 23.66 -15.80 -1.81
N SER A 17 22.97 -16.51 -2.72
CA SER A 17 21.99 -15.92 -3.63
C SER A 17 20.85 -15.25 -2.87
N LEU A 18 20.27 -15.95 -1.89
CA LEU A 18 19.19 -15.44 -1.05
C LEU A 18 19.65 -14.25 -0.20
N LYS A 19 20.86 -14.30 0.38
CA LYS A 19 21.43 -13.16 1.10
C LYS A 19 21.50 -11.91 0.23
N ARG A 20 21.96 -12.03 -1.02
CA ARG A 20 22.00 -10.92 -1.97
C ARG A 20 20.60 -10.39 -2.30
N GLN A 21 19.64 -11.29 -2.52
CA GLN A 21 18.24 -10.91 -2.77
C GLN A 21 17.65 -10.10 -1.61
N VAL A 22 17.89 -10.54 -0.37
CA VAL A 22 17.45 -9.81 0.84
C VAL A 22 18.09 -8.43 0.93
N GLN A 23 19.39 -8.30 0.63
CA GLN A 23 20.05 -6.98 0.67
C GLN A 23 19.52 -6.04 -0.41
N ASN A 24 19.29 -6.53 -1.63
CA ASN A 24 18.64 -5.74 -2.69
C ASN A 24 17.24 -5.27 -2.27
N ALA A 25 16.41 -6.18 -1.73
CA ALA A 25 15.08 -5.83 -1.26
C ALA A 25 15.11 -4.80 -0.13
N LYS A 26 16.07 -4.91 0.80
CA LYS A 26 16.29 -3.90 1.86
C LYS A 26 16.59 -2.53 1.29
N GLN A 27 17.47 -2.44 0.29
CA GLN A 27 17.82 -1.17 -0.33
C GLN A 27 16.61 -0.52 -1.02
N VAL A 28 15.86 -1.30 -1.82
CA VAL A 28 14.64 -0.82 -2.49
C VAL A 28 13.61 -0.36 -1.46
N ASN A 29 13.35 -1.16 -0.42
CA ASN A 29 12.40 -0.80 0.63
C ASN A 29 12.83 0.45 1.40
N SER A 30 14.12 0.63 1.65
CA SER A 30 14.63 1.84 2.29
C SER A 30 14.35 3.08 1.44
N ALA A 31 14.61 3.01 0.13
CA ALA A 31 14.34 4.11 -0.79
C ALA A 31 12.83 4.44 -0.87
N LEU A 32 11.97 3.42 -0.89
CA LEU A 32 10.52 3.62 -0.88
C LEU A 32 10.02 4.23 0.43
N LYS A 33 10.54 3.77 1.58
CA LYS A 33 10.20 4.35 2.89
C LYS A 33 10.55 5.82 2.97
N GLN A 34 11.71 6.21 2.44
CA GLN A 34 12.12 7.61 2.37
C GLN A 34 11.19 8.43 1.45
N LYS A 35 10.75 7.87 0.32
CA LYS A 35 9.78 8.55 -0.56
C LYS A 35 8.40 8.75 0.06
N MET A 36 8.02 7.90 1.01
CA MET A 36 6.75 7.98 1.74
C MET A 36 6.91 8.69 3.09
N GLU A 37 8.08 9.28 3.35
CA GLU A 37 8.33 10.07 4.55
C GLU A 37 7.41 11.30 4.57
N GLY A 38 6.88 11.63 5.75
CA GLY A 38 5.83 12.67 5.90
C GLY A 38 4.40 12.13 5.87
N GLY A 39 4.18 10.92 5.34
CA GLY A 39 2.86 10.29 5.32
C GLY A 39 1.84 11.07 4.48
N ILE A 40 0.55 11.01 4.86
CA ILE A 40 -0.54 11.70 4.15
C ILE A 40 -1.37 12.61 5.05
N GLU A 41 -0.91 12.86 6.28
CA GLU A 41 -1.69 13.60 7.28
C GLU A 41 -1.97 15.03 6.84
N GLU A 42 -1.03 15.67 6.12
CA GLU A 42 -1.23 17.00 5.54
C GLU A 42 -2.25 17.05 4.41
N PHE A 43 -2.55 15.91 3.78
CA PHE A 43 -3.54 15.79 2.71
C PHE A 43 -4.91 15.33 3.20
N LYS A 44 -5.04 15.03 4.50
CA LYS A 44 -6.31 14.56 5.07
C LYS A 44 -7.29 15.74 5.16
N PRO A 45 -8.42 15.72 4.44
CA PRO A 45 -9.44 16.74 4.60
C PRO A 45 -10.08 16.65 6.00
N PRO A 46 -10.59 17.76 6.54
CA PRO A 46 -11.29 17.74 7.82
C PRO A 46 -12.56 16.88 7.74
N GLU A 47 -12.78 16.04 8.75
CA GLU A 47 -13.96 15.18 8.82
C GLU A 47 -15.21 15.99 9.19
N SER A 48 -16.29 15.80 8.43
CA SER A 48 -17.60 16.39 8.73
C SER A 48 -18.39 15.49 9.69
N ASN A 49 -18.61 15.96 10.92
CA ASN A 49 -19.40 15.24 11.94
C ASN A 49 -20.88 15.66 11.95
N GLN A 50 -21.49 15.75 10.76
CA GLN A 50 -22.89 16.15 10.63
C GLN A 50 -23.83 15.00 11.05
N LYS A 51 -24.87 15.33 11.83
CA LYS A 51 -25.90 14.35 12.21
C LYS A 51 -26.80 14.04 11.03
N ILE A 52 -27.20 12.78 10.90
CA ILE A 52 -28.18 12.35 9.90
C ILE A 52 -29.50 13.10 10.11
N ASN A 53 -30.03 13.67 9.05
CA ASN A 53 -31.33 14.33 9.02
C ASN A 53 -32.27 13.56 8.09
N ALA A 54 -33.52 13.35 8.51
CA ALA A 54 -34.53 12.65 7.70
C ALA A 54 -35.18 13.54 6.64
N ARG A 55 -35.07 14.88 6.77
CA ARG A 55 -35.65 15.83 5.83
C ARG A 55 -34.63 16.14 4.72
N TRP A 56 -35.04 15.91 3.47
CA TRP A 56 -34.26 16.27 2.29
C TRP A 56 -34.49 17.72 1.88
N THR A 57 -33.41 18.48 1.79
CA THR A 57 -33.38 19.81 1.19
C THR A 57 -33.24 19.70 -0.34
N THR A 58 -33.59 20.76 -1.06
CA THR A 58 -33.41 20.84 -2.51
C THR A 58 -31.95 20.64 -2.91
N GLU A 59 -31.01 21.16 -2.13
CA GLU A 59 -29.57 21.03 -2.38
C GLU A 59 -29.10 19.57 -2.26
N GLU A 60 -29.51 18.86 -1.21
CA GLU A 60 -29.18 17.44 -1.02
C GLU A 60 -29.76 16.56 -2.15
N GLN A 61 -30.95 16.89 -2.67
CA GLN A 61 -31.52 16.18 -3.81
C GLN A 61 -30.69 16.37 -5.09
N LEU A 62 -30.21 17.58 -5.35
CA LEU A 62 -29.35 17.85 -6.51
C LEU A 62 -27.99 17.15 -6.37
N LEU A 63 -27.40 17.16 -5.18
CA LEU A 63 -26.16 16.43 -4.88
C LEU A 63 -26.34 14.92 -5.07
N ALA A 64 -27.49 14.37 -4.67
CA ALA A 64 -27.79 12.95 -4.88
C ALA A 64 -27.83 12.59 -6.36
N VAL A 65 -28.49 13.39 -7.21
CA VAL A 65 -28.53 13.17 -8.66
C VAL A 65 -27.13 13.25 -9.28
N GLN A 66 -26.32 14.23 -8.86
CA GLN A 66 -24.94 14.36 -9.33
C GLN A 66 -24.07 13.17 -8.86
N GLY A 67 -24.26 12.73 -7.63
CA GLY A 67 -23.58 11.57 -7.07
C GLY A 67 -23.91 10.29 -7.81
N ASP A 68 -25.19 10.05 -8.12
CA ASP A 68 -25.64 8.89 -8.89
C ASP A 68 -25.02 8.89 -10.31
N TRP A 69 -24.89 10.07 -10.94
CA TRP A 69 -24.21 10.21 -12.22
C TRP A 69 -22.70 9.94 -12.14
N LEU A 70 -22.02 10.46 -11.11
CA LEU A 70 -20.57 10.36 -10.96
C LEU A 70 -20.11 8.96 -10.53
N LEU A 71 -20.77 8.41 -9.52
CA LEU A 71 -20.34 7.18 -8.85
C LEU A 71 -21.02 5.95 -9.44
N GLY A 72 -22.17 6.13 -10.08
CA GLY A 72 -23.01 5.03 -10.50
C GLY A 72 -23.45 4.14 -9.33
N LYS A 73 -24.11 3.04 -9.67
CA LYS A 73 -24.27 1.90 -8.78
C LYS A 73 -23.55 0.69 -9.35
#